data_AF-A0A3E1Y8W9-F1
#
_entry.id   AF-A0A3E1Y8W9-F1
#
_cell.length_a   1.000
_cell.length_b   1.000
_cell.length_c   1.000
_cell.angle_alpha   90.00
_cell.angle_beta   90.00
_cell.angle_gamma   90.00
#
_symmetry.space_group_name_H-M   'P 1'
#
loop_
_entity.id
_entity.type
_entity.pdbx_description
1 polymer ?
#
loop_
_entity_poly.entity_id
_entity_poly.type
_entity_poly.pdbx_seq_one_letter_code
_entity_poly.pdbx_strand_id
1 'polypeptide(L)'
;MKRKIFSVRHLYTRFTILFLLVTFSLNSVAQEVSEQENRKLILFRRLGHRLLLTAGDSTSRVTVHQSSNHSYQISGERPFKLVPDSLVNIAEILLKDQQIIGSYTLTVSQANSGEIVYGFTSEDIIKGNVACVGRSMHEGQYIINIQLPSDSGSGYVTPILSGLLVIVSATAGIQFYKKRKQPKQQAVPTKSAARGIAIGSYTFCPDTGVLIHDAETTALTAKELTLLNIFVRQMNQVIDRNLLLKEGWEDEGVITGRSLDMYVSKLRKKFQKDASISIKNIHGKGYSLNIS
;
A
#
# COMPACT_ATOMS: atom_id res chain seq x y z
N MET A 1 32.56 -28.11 -9.49
CA MET A 1 31.23 -27.58 -9.06
C MET A 1 31.18 -26.05 -8.81
N LYS A 2 32.18 -25.23 -9.21
CA LYS A 2 32.26 -23.79 -8.87
C LYS A 2 31.66 -22.80 -9.91
N ARG A 3 31.31 -23.24 -11.14
CA ARG A 3 30.86 -22.34 -12.22
C ARG A 3 29.43 -21.79 -12.09
N LYS A 4 28.52 -22.46 -11.37
CA LYS A 4 27.10 -22.02 -11.26
C LYS A 4 26.86 -20.88 -10.27
N ILE A 5 27.73 -20.68 -9.28
CA ILE A 5 27.55 -19.65 -8.23
C ILE A 5 27.89 -18.25 -8.75
N PHE A 6 28.81 -18.14 -9.71
CA PHE A 6 29.25 -16.85 -10.26
C PHE A 6 28.17 -16.18 -11.14
N SER A 7 27.38 -16.98 -11.87
CA SER A 7 26.27 -16.51 -12.72
C SER A 7 25.12 -15.87 -11.94
N VAL A 8 24.82 -16.36 -10.74
CA VAL A 8 23.70 -15.85 -9.91
C VAL A 8 24.01 -14.46 -9.35
N ARG A 9 25.29 -14.16 -9.08
CA ARG A 9 25.74 -12.87 -8.56
C ARG A 9 25.60 -11.75 -9.61
N HIS A 10 25.97 -12.03 -10.86
CA HIS A 10 25.78 -11.08 -11.97
C HIS A 10 24.31 -10.86 -12.35
N LEU A 11 23.48 -11.89 -12.19
CA LEU A 11 22.04 -11.75 -12.39
C LEU A 11 21.44 -10.78 -11.34
N TYR A 12 21.87 -10.90 -10.08
CA TYR A 12 21.40 -10.04 -9.00
C TYR A 12 21.82 -8.58 -9.18
N THR A 13 23.07 -8.33 -9.55
CA THR A 13 23.55 -6.97 -9.82
C THR A 13 22.81 -6.32 -10.99
N ARG A 14 22.45 -7.09 -12.02
CA ARG A 14 21.64 -6.60 -13.15
C ARG A 14 20.21 -6.26 -12.71
N PHE A 15 19.60 -7.07 -11.85
CA PHE A 15 18.28 -6.78 -11.28
C PHE A 15 18.26 -5.55 -10.36
N THR A 16 19.29 -5.35 -9.54
CA THR A 16 19.38 -4.16 -8.68
C THR A 16 19.60 -2.88 -9.48
N ILE A 17 20.41 -2.95 -10.55
CA ILE A 17 20.60 -1.81 -11.46
C ILE A 17 19.30 -1.50 -12.21
N LEU A 18 18.60 -2.52 -12.71
CA LEU A 18 17.30 -2.36 -13.36
C LEU A 18 16.28 -1.75 -12.39
N PHE A 19 16.24 -2.22 -11.15
CA PHE A 19 15.34 -1.67 -10.12
C PHE A 19 15.66 -0.21 -9.80
N LEU A 20 16.94 0.15 -9.63
CA LEU A 20 17.37 1.53 -9.43
C LEU A 20 16.98 2.43 -10.60
N LEU A 21 17.19 1.97 -11.85
CA LEU A 21 16.78 2.69 -13.06
C LEU A 21 15.27 2.89 -13.11
N VAL A 22 14.47 1.86 -12.81
CA VAL A 22 13.01 1.96 -12.77
C VAL A 22 12.55 2.94 -11.68
N THR A 23 13.13 2.89 -10.48
CA THR A 23 12.79 3.84 -9.41
C THR A 23 13.16 5.29 -9.75
N PHE A 24 14.29 5.50 -10.44
CA PHE A 24 14.70 6.82 -10.91
C PHE A 24 13.73 7.36 -11.98
N SER A 25 13.34 6.53 -12.95
CA SER A 25 12.35 6.88 -13.97
C SER A 25 10.96 7.20 -13.40
N LEU A 26 10.55 6.54 -12.31
CA LEU A 26 9.26 6.82 -11.67
C LEU A 26 9.27 8.13 -10.90
N ASN A 27 10.38 8.45 -10.23
CA ASN A 27 10.52 9.75 -9.57
C ASN A 27 10.51 10.91 -10.59
N SER A 28 11.15 10.75 -11.76
CA SER A 28 11.11 11.77 -12.81
C SER A 28 9.69 11.97 -13.36
N VAL A 29 8.92 10.89 -13.56
CA VAL A 29 7.53 10.98 -14.03
C VAL A 29 6.63 11.68 -13.01
N ALA A 30 6.77 11.35 -11.72
CA ALA A 30 5.99 12.00 -10.67
C ALA A 30 6.28 13.51 -10.58
N GLN A 31 7.54 13.89 -10.75
CA GLN A 31 7.95 15.30 -10.74
C GLN A 31 7.45 16.07 -11.97
N GLU A 32 7.45 15.45 -13.15
CA GLU A 32 6.93 16.05 -14.39
C GLU A 32 5.42 16.29 -14.36
N VAL A 33 4.63 15.34 -13.81
CA VAL A 33 3.18 15.48 -13.64
C VAL A 33 2.84 16.66 -12.71
N SER A 34 3.55 16.82 -11.59
CA SER A 34 3.34 17.93 -10.66
C SER A 34 3.71 19.29 -11.29
N GLU A 35 4.76 19.34 -12.12
CA GLU A 35 5.16 20.56 -12.79
C GLU A 35 4.11 21.03 -13.81
N GLN A 36 3.54 20.11 -14.59
CA GLN A 36 2.49 20.44 -15.57
C GLN A 36 1.22 20.97 -14.89
N GLU A 37 0.82 20.39 -13.76
CA GLU A 37 -0.34 20.85 -12.98
C GLU A 37 -0.13 22.29 -12.47
N ASN A 38 1.05 22.58 -11.92
CA ASN A 38 1.41 23.93 -11.47
C ASN A 38 1.41 24.94 -12.63
N ARG A 39 1.88 24.55 -13.82
CA ARG A 39 1.83 25.41 -15.02
C ARG A 39 0.40 25.75 -15.44
N LYS A 40 -0.53 24.78 -15.40
CA LYS A 40 -1.96 25.02 -15.68
C LYS A 40 -2.55 26.05 -14.71
N LEU A 41 -2.29 25.88 -13.41
CA LEU A 41 -2.77 26.82 -12.38
C LEU A 41 -2.25 28.24 -12.60
N ILE A 42 -0.98 28.41 -12.98
CA ILE A 42 -0.39 29.71 -13.30
C ILE A 42 -1.07 30.35 -14.52
N LEU A 43 -1.35 29.57 -15.58
CA LEU A 43 -2.06 30.05 -16.76
C LEU A 43 -3.48 30.52 -16.44
N PHE A 44 -4.24 29.74 -15.66
CA PHE A 44 -5.58 30.12 -15.22
C PHE A 44 -5.57 31.36 -14.34
N ARG A 45 -4.57 31.51 -13.46
CA ARG A 45 -4.38 32.73 -12.68
C ARG A 45 -4.10 33.94 -13.58
N ARG A 46 -3.32 33.76 -14.66
CA ARG A 46 -3.04 34.81 -15.64
C ARG A 46 -4.28 35.18 -16.46
N LEU A 47 -5.13 34.20 -16.80
CA LEU A 47 -6.41 34.42 -17.46
C LEU A 47 -7.31 35.30 -16.59
N GLY A 48 -7.52 34.92 -15.33
CA GLY A 48 -8.32 35.71 -14.39
C GLY A 48 -7.75 37.12 -14.18
N HIS A 49 -6.43 37.24 -14.09
CA HIS A 49 -5.77 38.55 -13.96
C HIS A 49 -6.03 39.45 -15.17
N ARG A 50 -5.84 38.95 -16.40
CA ARG A 50 -6.12 39.71 -17.62
C ARG A 50 -7.59 40.10 -17.72
N LEU A 51 -8.49 39.21 -17.30
CA LEU A 51 -9.93 39.46 -17.28
C LEU A 51 -10.28 40.63 -16.36
N LEU A 52 -9.79 40.62 -15.11
CA LEU A 52 -10.04 41.70 -14.16
C LEU A 52 -9.43 43.03 -14.66
N LEU A 53 -8.23 42.99 -15.25
CA LEU A 53 -7.63 44.18 -15.87
C LEU A 53 -8.51 44.75 -16.98
N THR A 54 -9.10 43.92 -17.85
CA THR A 54 -10.02 44.41 -18.89
C THR A 54 -11.32 44.99 -18.33
N ALA A 55 -11.72 44.56 -17.14
CA ALA A 55 -12.84 45.13 -16.41
C ALA A 55 -12.46 46.40 -15.60
N GLY A 56 -11.19 46.83 -15.64
CA GLY A 56 -10.70 48.00 -14.92
C GLY A 56 -10.22 47.74 -13.49
N ASP A 57 -10.11 46.47 -13.07
CA ASP A 57 -9.67 46.09 -11.73
C ASP A 57 -8.24 45.53 -11.73
N SER A 58 -7.31 46.32 -11.20
CA SER A 58 -5.89 45.97 -11.04
C SER A 58 -5.52 45.53 -9.63
N THR A 59 -6.46 45.57 -8.68
CA THR A 59 -6.19 45.41 -7.24
C THR A 59 -6.74 44.13 -6.67
N SER A 60 -7.90 43.66 -7.16
CA SER A 60 -8.57 42.49 -6.60
C SER A 60 -7.74 41.22 -6.76
N ARG A 61 -7.80 40.37 -5.74
CA ARG A 61 -7.16 39.06 -5.79
C ARG A 61 -7.88 38.15 -6.80
N VAL A 62 -7.10 37.51 -7.65
CA VAL A 62 -7.56 36.37 -8.47
C VAL A 62 -7.43 35.09 -7.65
N THR A 63 -8.54 34.38 -7.49
CA THR A 63 -8.59 33.08 -6.83
C THR A 63 -8.75 31.99 -7.89
N VAL A 64 -7.94 30.94 -7.81
CA VAL A 64 -8.04 29.75 -8.65
C VAL A 64 -8.18 28.56 -7.73
N HIS A 65 -9.27 27.82 -7.86
CA HIS A 65 -9.52 26.59 -7.12
C HIS A 65 -9.59 25.43 -8.10
N GLN A 66 -8.96 24.32 -7.77
CA GLN A 66 -9.06 23.08 -8.52
C GLN A 66 -10.09 22.19 -7.84
N SER A 67 -11.23 22.01 -8.50
CA SER A 67 -12.34 21.22 -7.96
C SER A 67 -12.18 19.73 -8.31
N SER A 68 -11.45 19.41 -9.38
CA SER A 68 -11.00 18.05 -9.73
C SER A 68 -9.76 18.10 -10.63
N ASN A 69 -9.12 16.96 -10.92
CA ASN A 69 -7.93 16.90 -11.82
C ASN A 69 -8.13 17.59 -13.18
N HIS A 70 -9.38 17.75 -13.62
CA HIS A 70 -9.73 18.31 -14.92
C HIS A 70 -10.69 19.51 -14.82
N SER A 71 -11.00 20.00 -13.62
CA SER A 71 -11.97 21.08 -13.41
C SER A 71 -11.38 22.18 -12.55
N TYR A 72 -11.36 23.39 -13.11
CA TYR A 72 -10.74 24.56 -12.51
C TYR A 72 -11.73 25.70 -12.45
N GLN A 73 -11.69 26.46 -11.35
CA GLN A 73 -12.60 27.54 -11.07
C GLN A 73 -11.82 28.81 -10.78
N ILE A 74 -12.13 29.88 -11.49
CA ILE A 74 -11.50 31.20 -11.34
C ILE A 74 -12.56 32.18 -10.87
N SER A 75 -12.22 32.98 -9.87
CA SER A 75 -13.09 34.06 -9.36
C SER A 75 -12.27 35.29 -8.97
N GLY A 76 -12.88 36.46 -9.12
CA GLY A 76 -12.38 37.72 -8.58
C GLY A 76 -12.92 37.96 -7.17
N GLU A 77 -12.20 38.77 -6.39
CA GLU A 77 -12.63 39.17 -5.05
C GLU A 77 -13.87 40.08 -5.07
N ARG A 78 -13.98 40.94 -6.09
CA ARG A 78 -15.07 41.91 -6.25
C ARG A 78 -15.92 41.60 -7.49
N PRO A 79 -17.19 42.05 -7.50
CA PRO A 79 -18.01 42.05 -8.71
C PRO A 79 -17.33 42.84 -9.82
N PHE A 80 -17.52 42.42 -11.07
CA PHE A 80 -16.95 43.09 -12.23
C PHE A 80 -17.86 42.95 -13.44
N LYS A 81 -17.69 43.84 -14.42
CA LYS A 81 -18.41 43.79 -15.68
C LYS A 81 -17.72 42.82 -16.64
N LEU A 82 -18.43 41.77 -17.07
CA LEU A 82 -17.88 40.78 -18.01
C LEU A 82 -18.17 41.18 -19.47
N VAL A 83 -17.11 41.15 -20.29
CA VAL A 83 -17.19 41.30 -21.75
C VAL A 83 -16.79 39.97 -22.40
N PRO A 84 -17.74 39.23 -23.01
CA PRO A 84 -17.49 37.98 -23.73
C PRO A 84 -16.31 38.04 -24.71
N ASP A 85 -16.24 39.10 -25.53
CA ASP A 85 -15.18 39.26 -26.55
C ASP A 85 -13.78 39.28 -25.93
N SER A 86 -13.64 39.99 -24.79
CA SER A 86 -12.37 40.05 -24.06
C SER A 86 -12.01 38.68 -23.47
N LEU A 87 -12.98 37.98 -22.88
CA LEU A 87 -12.76 36.65 -22.31
C LEU A 87 -12.31 35.64 -23.38
N VAL A 88 -12.96 35.64 -24.55
CA VAL A 88 -12.64 34.74 -25.67
C VAL A 88 -11.25 35.03 -26.20
N ASN A 89 -10.91 36.30 -26.46
CA ASN A 89 -9.59 36.68 -26.95
C ASN A 89 -8.47 36.36 -25.94
N ILE A 90 -8.69 36.63 -24.65
CA ILE A 90 -7.74 36.27 -23.60
C ILE A 90 -7.54 34.75 -23.54
N ALA A 91 -8.62 33.98 -23.61
CA ALA A 91 -8.56 32.53 -23.61
C ALA A 91 -7.84 32.00 -24.86
N GLU A 92 -8.12 32.53 -26.04
CA GLU A 92 -7.44 32.17 -27.29
C GLU A 92 -5.93 32.43 -27.20
N ILE A 93 -5.51 33.58 -26.65
CA ILE A 93 -4.08 33.91 -26.51
C ILE A 93 -3.38 33.02 -25.48
N LEU A 94 -3.99 32.83 -24.31
CA LEU A 94 -3.34 32.17 -23.16
C LEU A 94 -3.45 30.65 -23.16
N LEU A 95 -4.53 30.11 -23.74
CA LEU A 95 -4.83 28.67 -23.73
C LEU A 95 -4.58 28.00 -25.08
N LYS A 96 -3.89 28.69 -26.00
CA LYS A 96 -3.53 28.15 -27.32
C LYS A 96 -2.64 26.92 -27.25
N ASP A 97 -1.82 26.82 -26.20
CA ASP A 97 -0.82 25.77 -26.07
C ASP A 97 -1.47 24.39 -25.87
N GLN A 98 -1.55 23.65 -26.98
CA GLN A 98 -2.11 22.30 -27.05
C GLN A 98 -1.32 21.29 -26.22
N GLN A 99 -0.05 21.56 -25.90
CA GLN A 99 0.75 20.67 -25.05
C GLN A 99 0.37 20.78 -23.57
N ILE A 100 -0.27 21.89 -23.17
CA ILE A 100 -0.61 22.16 -21.77
C ILE A 100 -2.11 22.07 -21.52
N ILE A 101 -2.95 22.67 -22.38
CA ILE A 101 -4.39 22.83 -22.12
C ILE A 101 -5.26 21.94 -23.02
N GLY A 102 -4.76 21.49 -24.17
CA GLY A 102 -5.52 20.65 -25.11
C GLY A 102 -6.85 21.30 -25.54
N SER A 103 -7.89 20.48 -25.74
CA SER A 103 -9.26 21.00 -25.87
C SER A 103 -9.81 21.38 -24.49
N TYR A 104 -10.74 22.34 -24.44
CA TYR A 104 -11.34 22.77 -23.19
C TYR A 104 -12.75 23.32 -23.39
N THR A 105 -13.53 23.30 -22.32
CA THR A 105 -14.83 23.98 -22.23
C THR A 105 -14.75 25.04 -21.14
N LEU A 106 -15.04 26.28 -21.50
CA LEU A 106 -15.09 27.40 -20.56
C LEU A 106 -16.54 27.82 -20.37
N THR A 107 -16.99 27.87 -19.12
CA THR A 107 -18.32 28.38 -18.76
C THR A 107 -18.18 29.46 -17.71
N VAL A 108 -19.12 30.39 -17.71
CA VAL A 108 -19.24 31.45 -16.72
C VAL A 108 -20.57 31.26 -16.02
N SER A 109 -20.54 31.13 -14.70
CA SER A 109 -21.73 31.08 -13.86
C SER A 109 -21.81 32.29 -12.91
N GLN A 110 -23.01 32.64 -12.50
CA GLN A 110 -23.20 33.60 -11.40
C GLN A 110 -22.89 32.93 -10.06
N ALA A 111 -22.19 33.65 -9.17
CA ALA A 111 -21.84 33.11 -7.86
C ALA A 111 -23.05 32.85 -6.96
N ASN A 112 -24.13 33.62 -7.13
CA ASN A 112 -25.30 33.54 -6.26
C ASN A 112 -26.26 32.40 -6.67
N SER A 113 -26.52 32.25 -7.97
CA SER A 113 -27.48 31.25 -8.49
C SER A 113 -26.82 29.97 -9.00
N GLY A 114 -25.52 30.01 -9.33
CA GLY A 114 -24.84 28.92 -10.03
C GLY A 114 -25.26 28.77 -11.50
N GLU A 115 -26.16 29.61 -12.00
CA GLU A 115 -26.66 29.58 -13.38
C GLU A 115 -25.54 29.95 -14.35
N ILE A 116 -25.38 29.14 -15.41
CA ILE A 116 -24.42 29.40 -16.49
C ILE A 116 -24.98 30.52 -17.37
N VAL A 117 -24.29 31.66 -17.38
CA VAL A 117 -24.65 32.85 -18.16
C VAL A 117 -23.91 32.95 -19.49
N TYR A 118 -22.79 32.24 -19.62
CA TYR A 118 -21.99 32.24 -20.84
C TYR A 118 -21.11 30.99 -20.94
N GLY A 119 -20.69 30.62 -22.14
CA GLY A 119 -19.69 29.58 -22.33
C GLY A 119 -19.32 29.38 -23.79
N PHE A 120 -18.17 28.74 -23.99
CA PHE A 120 -17.66 28.34 -25.29
C PHE A 120 -16.66 27.19 -25.13
N THR A 121 -16.42 26.47 -26.21
CA THR A 121 -15.36 25.47 -26.30
C THR A 121 -14.16 25.98 -27.08
N SER A 122 -13.01 25.34 -26.92
CA SER A 122 -11.84 25.58 -27.77
C SER A 122 -12.14 25.35 -29.26
N GLU A 123 -13.08 24.45 -29.58
CA GLU A 123 -13.50 24.18 -30.95
C GLU A 123 -14.33 25.32 -31.54
N ASP A 124 -15.18 25.97 -30.74
CA ASP A 124 -15.96 27.13 -31.17
C ASP A 124 -15.06 28.30 -31.57
N ILE A 125 -13.95 28.51 -30.87
CA ILE A 125 -12.93 29.50 -31.22
C ILE A 125 -12.30 29.15 -32.57
N ILE A 126 -11.85 27.91 -32.76
CA ILE A 126 -11.20 27.46 -34.00
C ILE A 126 -12.13 27.60 -35.21
N LYS A 127 -13.43 27.32 -35.03
CA LYS A 127 -14.44 27.45 -36.08
C LYS A 127 -14.96 28.87 -36.26
N GLY A 128 -14.58 29.81 -35.39
CA GLY A 128 -15.12 31.17 -35.38
C GLY A 128 -16.61 31.24 -35.04
N ASN A 129 -17.16 30.23 -34.36
CA ASN A 129 -18.58 30.12 -34.02
C ASN A 129 -18.83 30.45 -32.55
N VAL A 130 -18.30 31.59 -32.10
CA VAL A 130 -18.44 32.01 -30.70
C VAL A 130 -19.72 32.82 -30.52
N ALA A 131 -20.58 32.40 -29.59
CA ALA A 131 -21.83 33.09 -29.30
C ALA A 131 -21.61 34.39 -28.51
N CYS A 132 -22.62 35.28 -28.56
CA CYS A 132 -22.71 36.52 -27.77
C CYS A 132 -21.64 37.59 -28.06
N VAL A 133 -21.01 37.55 -29.23
CA VAL A 133 -20.03 38.56 -29.64
C VAL A 133 -20.66 39.96 -29.67
N GLY A 134 -19.96 40.96 -29.13
CA GLY A 134 -20.40 42.36 -29.06
C GLY A 134 -21.42 42.67 -27.96
N ARG A 135 -21.79 41.69 -27.11
CA ARG A 135 -22.64 41.94 -25.93
C ARG A 135 -21.79 42.38 -24.75
N SER A 136 -22.36 43.18 -23.85
CA SER A 136 -21.76 43.47 -22.55
C SER A 136 -22.69 42.98 -21.45
N MET A 137 -22.17 42.23 -20.49
CA MET A 137 -22.97 41.76 -19.36
C MET A 137 -23.08 42.83 -18.27
N HIS A 138 -24.01 42.63 -17.35
CA HIS A 138 -24.16 43.48 -16.18
C HIS A 138 -22.98 43.25 -15.22
N GLU A 139 -22.79 44.17 -14.28
CA GLU A 139 -21.82 43.98 -13.21
C GLU A 139 -22.32 42.92 -12.24
N GLY A 140 -21.47 41.96 -11.91
CA GLY A 140 -21.87 40.83 -11.07
C GLY A 140 -20.68 40.02 -10.56
N GLN A 141 -20.96 39.17 -9.58
CA GLN A 141 -19.99 38.22 -9.06
C GLN A 141 -20.00 36.96 -9.94
N TYR A 142 -18.97 36.80 -10.76
CA TYR A 142 -18.87 35.71 -11.73
C TYR A 142 -17.83 34.67 -11.33
N ILE A 143 -18.11 33.43 -11.73
CA ILE A 143 -17.25 32.27 -11.57
C ILE A 143 -16.96 31.72 -12.96
N ILE A 144 -15.69 31.66 -13.34
CA ILE A 144 -15.25 31.07 -14.60
C ILE A 144 -14.84 29.63 -14.33
N ASN A 145 -15.56 28.67 -14.89
CA ASN A 145 -15.24 27.26 -14.80
C ASN A 145 -14.58 26.79 -16.10
N ILE A 146 -13.42 26.15 -15.98
CA ILE A 146 -12.66 25.58 -17.08
C ILE A 146 -12.63 24.07 -16.88
N GLN A 147 -13.25 23.36 -17.81
CA GLN A 147 -13.26 21.91 -17.85
C GLN A 147 -12.33 21.42 -18.95
N LEU A 148 -11.34 20.63 -18.56
CA LEU A 148 -10.46 19.90 -19.47
C LEU A 148 -11.06 18.51 -19.74
N PRO A 149 -10.80 17.91 -20.91
CA PRO A 149 -11.08 16.52 -21.20
C PRO A 149 -10.46 15.66 -20.11
N SER A 150 -11.21 14.68 -19.60
CA SER A 150 -10.61 13.66 -18.78
C SER A 150 -9.75 12.78 -19.67
N ASP A 151 -8.44 12.86 -19.54
CA ASP A 151 -7.57 11.83 -20.10
C ASP A 151 -7.98 10.52 -19.43
N SER A 152 -8.62 9.64 -20.19
CA SER A 152 -9.09 8.32 -19.72
C SER A 152 -7.92 7.34 -19.46
N GLY A 153 -6.72 7.87 -19.17
CA GLY A 153 -5.45 7.17 -19.27
C GLY A 153 -4.56 7.20 -18.02
N SER A 154 -4.95 7.81 -16.89
CA SER A 154 -4.07 7.90 -15.71
C SER A 154 -4.37 6.90 -14.58
N GLY A 155 -5.18 5.87 -14.84
CA GLY A 155 -5.44 4.79 -13.89
C GLY A 155 -4.49 3.58 -14.01
N TYR A 156 -3.70 3.49 -15.09
CA TYR A 156 -2.95 2.27 -15.43
C TYR A 156 -1.47 2.27 -15.05
N VAL A 157 -0.99 3.29 -14.34
CA VAL A 157 0.36 3.25 -13.76
C VAL A 157 0.42 2.53 -12.41
N THR A 158 -0.72 2.22 -11.79
CA THR A 158 -0.76 1.49 -10.50
C THR A 158 -0.66 -0.05 -10.61
N PRO A 159 -1.13 -0.77 -11.65
CA PRO A 159 -1.01 -2.24 -11.69
C PRO A 159 0.34 -2.76 -12.24
N ILE A 160 1.07 -1.98 -13.04
CA ILE A 160 2.38 -2.40 -13.57
C ILE A 160 3.44 -2.34 -12.46
N LEU A 161 3.32 -1.34 -11.59
CA LEU A 161 4.20 -1.13 -10.43
C LEU A 161 3.97 -2.16 -9.32
N SER A 162 2.72 -2.53 -9.05
CA SER A 162 2.43 -3.62 -8.10
C SER A 162 2.90 -4.97 -8.62
N GLY A 163 2.80 -5.23 -9.93
CA GLY A 163 3.28 -6.47 -10.54
C GLY A 163 4.80 -6.67 -10.39
N LEU A 164 5.59 -5.62 -10.63
CA LEU A 164 7.05 -5.69 -10.49
C LEU A 164 7.50 -5.79 -9.03
N LEU A 165 6.82 -5.12 -8.09
CA LEU A 165 7.08 -5.24 -6.66
C LEU A 165 6.79 -6.67 -6.15
N VAL A 166 5.72 -7.31 -6.64
CA VAL A 166 5.39 -8.70 -6.33
C VAL A 166 6.45 -9.66 -6.88
N ILE A 167 6.95 -9.45 -8.11
CA ILE A 167 8.00 -10.31 -8.69
C ILE A 167 9.35 -10.12 -7.99
N VAL A 168 9.71 -8.90 -7.60
CA VAL A 168 10.92 -8.63 -6.80
C VAL A 168 10.78 -9.21 -5.38
N SER A 169 9.60 -9.11 -4.75
CA SER A 169 9.34 -9.74 -3.45
C SER A 169 9.27 -11.27 -3.52
N ALA A 170 8.79 -11.84 -4.63
CA ALA A 170 8.71 -13.28 -4.83
C ALA A 170 10.11 -13.85 -5.11
N THR A 171 10.96 -13.15 -5.86
CA THR A 171 12.35 -13.57 -6.08
C THR A 171 13.23 -13.36 -4.85
N ALA A 172 13.05 -12.25 -4.11
CA ALA A 172 13.68 -12.05 -2.80
C ALA A 172 13.18 -13.06 -1.76
N GLY A 173 11.89 -13.36 -1.74
CA GLY A 173 11.25 -14.37 -0.90
C GLY A 173 11.74 -15.78 -1.22
N ILE A 174 11.82 -16.17 -2.50
CA ILE A 174 12.39 -17.45 -2.95
C ILE A 174 13.88 -17.53 -2.61
N GLN A 175 14.65 -16.44 -2.70
CA GLN A 175 16.05 -16.42 -2.29
C GLN A 175 16.24 -16.41 -0.78
N PHE A 176 15.35 -15.79 0.01
CA PHE A 176 15.34 -15.90 1.47
C PHE A 176 14.92 -17.30 1.92
N TYR A 177 13.97 -17.93 1.22
CA TYR A 177 13.60 -19.33 1.43
C TYR A 177 14.72 -20.30 1.04
N LYS A 178 15.45 -20.03 -0.06
CA LYS A 178 16.62 -20.83 -0.47
C LYS A 178 17.87 -20.55 0.37
N LYS A 179 18.06 -19.34 0.93
CA LYS A 179 19.08 -19.05 1.96
C LYS A 179 18.71 -19.64 3.32
N ARG A 180 17.41 -19.79 3.65
CA ARG A 180 16.94 -20.57 4.80
C ARG A 180 17.07 -22.09 4.60
N LYS A 181 17.07 -22.58 3.35
CA LYS A 181 17.37 -23.97 2.97
C LYS A 181 18.82 -24.19 2.50
N GLN A 182 19.74 -23.27 2.78
CA GLN A 182 21.15 -23.66 2.83
C GLN A 182 21.39 -24.27 4.21
N PRO A 183 21.96 -25.48 4.31
CA PRO A 183 22.40 -25.99 5.60
C PRO A 183 23.45 -25.01 6.10
N LYS A 184 23.13 -24.29 7.19
CA LYS A 184 24.15 -23.61 7.98
C LYS A 184 25.03 -24.72 8.55
N GLN A 185 26.05 -25.10 7.79
CA GLN A 185 27.31 -25.53 8.39
C GLN A 185 27.83 -24.31 9.13
N GLN A 186 27.53 -24.22 10.41
CA GLN A 186 28.33 -23.42 11.32
C GLN A 186 28.42 -24.14 12.65
N ALA A 187 29.62 -24.69 12.83
CA ALA A 187 30.34 -24.87 14.07
C ALA A 187 29.55 -25.46 15.24
N VAL A 188 29.96 -26.66 15.63
CA VAL A 188 29.91 -27.14 17.01
C VAL A 188 30.25 -25.97 17.94
N PRO A 189 29.32 -25.49 18.80
CA PRO A 189 29.71 -24.83 20.02
C PRO A 189 29.86 -25.96 21.04
N THR A 190 31.12 -26.29 21.31
CA THR A 190 31.49 -27.02 22.52
C THR A 190 30.93 -26.27 23.72
N LYS A 191 30.17 -27.00 24.55
CA LYS A 191 29.83 -26.70 25.95
C LYS A 191 29.30 -25.29 26.23
N SER A 192 27.98 -25.15 26.16
CA SER A 192 27.25 -24.54 27.26
C SER A 192 25.98 -25.34 27.47
N ALA A 193 25.83 -25.87 28.68
CA ALA A 193 24.74 -26.75 29.09
C ALA A 193 23.42 -25.97 29.15
N ALA A 194 22.75 -25.82 28.00
CA ALA A 194 21.31 -25.65 28.02
C ALA A 194 20.72 -26.99 28.50
N ARG A 195 20.01 -26.99 29.64
CA ARG A 195 19.37 -28.17 30.22
C ARG A 195 18.21 -28.59 29.31
N GLY A 196 18.52 -29.31 28.24
CA GLY A 196 17.52 -30.02 27.47
C GLY A 196 16.91 -31.14 28.32
N ILE A 197 15.58 -31.25 28.28
CA ILE A 197 14.84 -32.32 28.96
C ILE A 197 14.60 -33.43 27.95
N ALA A 198 15.04 -34.64 28.27
CA ALA A 198 14.82 -35.80 27.40
C ALA A 198 13.36 -36.28 27.49
N ILE A 199 12.74 -36.54 26.35
CA ILE A 199 11.41 -37.10 26.19
C ILE A 199 11.53 -38.19 25.11
N GLY A 200 11.69 -39.45 25.51
CA GLY A 200 12.01 -40.54 24.57
C GLY A 200 13.29 -40.23 23.78
N SER A 201 13.23 -40.33 22.45
CA SER A 201 14.32 -39.95 21.55
C SER A 201 14.42 -38.44 21.27
N TYR A 202 13.52 -37.62 21.82
CA TYR A 202 13.54 -36.18 21.65
C TYR A 202 14.25 -35.47 22.81
N THR A 203 14.95 -34.38 22.50
CA THR A 203 15.43 -33.41 23.48
C THR A 203 14.62 -32.13 23.37
N PHE A 204 13.87 -31.81 24.41
CA PHE A 204 13.10 -30.58 24.52
C PHE A 204 13.91 -29.49 25.21
N CYS A 205 14.04 -28.32 24.57
CA CYS A 205 14.74 -27.16 25.09
C CYS A 205 13.74 -26.05 25.43
N PRO A 206 13.35 -25.87 26.72
CA PRO A 206 12.37 -24.87 27.13
C PRO A 206 12.78 -23.43 26.77
N ASP A 207 14.07 -23.11 26.94
CA ASP A 207 14.61 -21.76 26.78
C ASP A 207 14.56 -21.27 25.32
N THR A 208 14.72 -22.19 24.37
CA THR A 208 14.74 -21.86 22.94
C THR A 208 13.43 -22.19 22.23
N GLY A 209 12.50 -22.88 22.91
CA GLY A 209 11.21 -23.27 22.33
C GLY A 209 11.33 -24.33 21.23
N VAL A 210 12.28 -25.25 21.39
CA VAL A 210 12.70 -26.17 20.32
C VAL A 210 12.67 -27.62 20.79
N LEU A 211 12.25 -28.51 19.89
CA LEU A 211 12.29 -29.95 20.05
C LEU A 211 13.30 -30.55 19.06
N ILE A 212 14.29 -31.29 19.55
CA ILE A 212 15.38 -31.88 18.76
C ILE A 212 15.18 -33.39 18.69
N HIS A 213 15.24 -33.98 17.50
CA HIS A 213 15.26 -35.42 17.28
C HIS A 213 16.37 -35.75 16.29
N ASP A 214 17.33 -36.58 16.68
CA ASP A 214 18.57 -36.82 15.94
C ASP A 214 19.27 -35.50 15.54
N ALA A 215 19.18 -35.11 14.27
CA ALA A 215 19.73 -33.88 13.71
C ALA A 215 18.65 -32.88 13.24
N GLU A 216 17.37 -33.20 13.45
CA GLU A 216 16.24 -32.37 13.05
C GLU A 216 15.73 -31.53 14.23
N THR A 217 15.60 -30.24 13.99
CA THR A 217 15.18 -29.25 14.97
C THR A 217 13.79 -28.73 14.59
N THR A 218 12.80 -28.97 15.45
CA THR A 218 11.41 -28.55 15.26
C THR A 218 11.07 -27.42 16.23
N ALA A 219 10.72 -26.24 15.71
CA ALA A 219 10.27 -25.12 16.54
C ALA A 219 8.85 -25.36 17.10
N LEU A 220 8.60 -24.93 18.33
CA LEU A 220 7.30 -24.92 19.00
C LEU A 220 6.72 -23.49 18.97
N THR A 221 5.42 -23.38 18.74
CA THR A 221 4.71 -22.11 18.96
C THR A 221 4.58 -21.82 20.46
N ALA A 222 4.31 -20.57 20.85
CA ALA A 222 4.22 -20.18 22.27
C ALA A 222 3.24 -21.04 23.09
N LYS A 223 2.07 -21.37 22.53
CA LYS A 223 1.08 -22.24 23.17
C LYS A 223 1.52 -23.71 23.23
N GLU A 224 2.18 -24.23 22.17
CA GLU A 224 2.74 -25.58 22.19
C GLU A 224 3.87 -25.71 23.22
N LEU A 225 4.71 -24.68 23.34
CA LEU A 225 5.78 -24.61 24.34
C LEU A 225 5.22 -24.63 25.76
N THR A 226 4.23 -23.78 26.03
CA THR A 226 3.56 -23.72 27.34
C THR A 226 2.92 -25.06 27.69
N LEU A 227 2.16 -25.63 26.77
CA LEU A 227 1.49 -26.92 26.96
C LEU A 227 2.49 -28.07 27.17
N LEU A 228 3.58 -28.11 26.38
CA LEU A 228 4.60 -29.13 26.53
C LEU A 228 5.38 -28.98 27.84
N ASN A 229 5.66 -27.76 28.30
CA ASN A 229 6.25 -27.51 29.61
C ASN A 229 5.43 -28.12 30.74
N ILE A 230 4.10 -27.99 30.68
CA ILE A 230 3.20 -28.59 31.68
C ILE A 230 3.28 -30.12 31.61
N PHE A 231 3.20 -30.70 30.41
CA PHE A 231 3.31 -32.15 30.23
C PHE A 231 4.65 -32.74 30.69
N VAL A 232 5.75 -32.00 30.51
CA VAL A 232 7.08 -32.46 30.91
C VAL A 232 7.28 -32.37 32.42
N ARG A 233 6.71 -31.36 33.08
CA ARG A 233 6.73 -31.24 34.55
C ARG A 233 5.97 -32.38 35.23
N GLN A 234 4.91 -32.88 34.59
CA GLN A 234 4.05 -33.96 35.09
C GLN A 234 4.07 -35.17 34.16
N MET A 235 5.28 -35.57 33.75
CA MET A 235 5.47 -36.70 32.84
C MET A 235 4.95 -38.01 33.46
N ASN A 236 4.29 -38.82 32.64
CA ASN A 236 3.61 -40.07 33.04
C ASN A 236 2.48 -39.88 34.08
N GLN A 237 2.01 -38.65 34.31
CA GLN A 237 0.90 -38.35 35.21
C GLN A 237 -0.31 -37.81 34.44
N VAL A 238 -1.50 -38.06 34.98
CA VAL A 238 -2.75 -37.54 34.43
C VAL A 238 -2.93 -36.10 34.87
N ILE A 239 -2.96 -35.18 33.91
CA ILE A 239 -3.15 -33.75 34.13
C ILE A 239 -4.61 -33.40 33.87
N ASP A 240 -5.24 -32.75 34.84
CA ASP A 240 -6.63 -32.31 34.73
C ASP A 240 -6.81 -31.33 33.56
N ARG A 241 -7.88 -31.52 32.79
CA ARG A 241 -8.23 -30.65 31.66
C ARG A 241 -8.37 -29.19 32.08
N ASN A 242 -8.96 -28.93 33.25
CA ASN A 242 -9.15 -27.58 33.78
C ASN A 242 -7.82 -26.94 34.17
N LEU A 243 -6.87 -27.73 34.68
CA LEU A 243 -5.52 -27.26 35.00
C LEU A 243 -4.77 -26.85 33.72
N LEU A 244 -4.85 -27.67 32.66
CA LEU A 244 -4.24 -27.36 31.36
C LEU A 244 -4.83 -26.10 30.71
N LEU A 245 -6.14 -25.90 30.83
CA LEU A 245 -6.82 -24.69 30.34
C LEU A 245 -6.43 -23.48 31.18
N LYS A 246 -6.35 -23.61 32.50
CA LYS A 246 -5.95 -22.52 33.40
C LYS A 246 -4.52 -22.05 33.11
N GLU A 247 -3.54 -22.94 33.18
CA GLU A 247 -2.12 -22.54 33.02
C GLU A 247 -1.74 -22.17 31.57
N GLY A 248 -2.39 -22.74 30.56
CA GLY A 248 -2.09 -22.42 29.16
C GLY A 248 -2.79 -21.16 28.63
N TRP A 249 -3.84 -20.70 29.31
CA TRP A 249 -4.80 -19.74 28.76
C TRP A 249 -5.45 -18.77 29.77
N GLU A 250 -4.93 -18.63 31.00
CA GLU A 250 -5.47 -17.74 32.05
C GLU A 250 -5.65 -16.26 31.61
N ASP A 251 -4.79 -15.77 30.71
CA ASP A 251 -4.75 -14.35 30.30
C ASP A 251 -5.65 -13.98 29.10
N GLU A 252 -6.38 -14.95 28.51
CA GLU A 252 -7.07 -14.77 27.23
C GLU A 252 -8.57 -15.13 27.28
N GLY A 253 -9.32 -14.69 28.28
CA GLY A 253 -10.80 -14.69 28.25
C GLY A 253 -11.46 -16.05 27.94
N VAL A 254 -12.62 -16.03 27.26
CA VAL A 254 -13.48 -17.22 27.03
C VAL A 254 -12.82 -18.21 26.08
N ILE A 255 -12.06 -19.16 26.62
CA ILE A 255 -11.42 -20.23 25.85
C ILE A 255 -12.15 -21.54 26.10
N THR A 256 -12.57 -22.16 25.00
CA THR A 256 -13.31 -23.42 25.03
C THR A 256 -12.35 -24.61 25.03
N GLY A 257 -12.79 -25.73 25.62
CA GLY A 257 -12.02 -26.97 25.60
C GLY A 257 -11.62 -27.46 24.20
N ARG A 258 -12.32 -27.05 23.13
CA ARG A 258 -11.98 -27.44 21.75
C ARG A 258 -10.60 -26.93 21.30
N SER A 259 -10.12 -25.81 21.85
CA SER A 259 -8.80 -25.26 21.55
C SER A 259 -7.68 -26.16 22.10
N LEU A 260 -7.83 -26.71 23.31
CA LEU A 260 -6.86 -27.62 23.92
C LEU A 260 -6.65 -28.88 23.07
N ASP A 261 -7.75 -29.47 22.59
CA ASP A 261 -7.72 -30.71 21.79
C ASP A 261 -6.93 -30.54 20.48
N MET A 262 -7.02 -29.35 19.87
CA MET A 262 -6.25 -28.98 18.69
C MET A 262 -4.74 -28.95 18.98
N TYR A 263 -4.32 -28.31 20.08
CA TYR A 263 -2.90 -28.22 20.43
C TYR A 263 -2.32 -29.57 20.87
N VAL A 264 -3.09 -30.40 21.57
CA VAL A 264 -2.72 -31.79 21.84
C VAL A 264 -2.51 -32.56 20.53
N SER A 265 -3.38 -32.36 19.54
CA SER A 265 -3.25 -32.99 18.22
C SER A 265 -2.01 -32.51 17.46
N LYS A 266 -1.64 -31.23 17.58
CA LYS A 266 -0.39 -30.70 17.00
C LYS A 266 0.85 -31.27 17.68
N LEU A 267 0.87 -31.37 19.01
CA LEU A 267 1.97 -31.99 19.75
C LEU A 267 2.12 -33.47 19.37
N ARG A 268 1.03 -34.24 19.29
CA ARG A 268 1.08 -35.64 18.80
C ARG A 268 1.73 -35.74 17.44
N LYS A 269 1.41 -34.84 16.50
CA LYS A 269 2.04 -34.80 15.17
C LYS A 269 3.55 -34.57 15.25
N LYS A 270 4.01 -33.73 16.18
CA LYS A 270 5.45 -33.45 16.36
C LYS A 270 6.21 -34.63 16.97
N PHE A 271 5.55 -35.48 17.77
CA PHE A 271 6.16 -36.67 18.36
C PHE A 271 6.06 -37.94 17.48
N GLN A 272 5.45 -37.88 16.29
CA GLN A 272 5.17 -39.05 15.45
C GLN A 272 6.38 -39.91 15.09
N LYS A 273 7.60 -39.36 15.10
CA LYS A 273 8.82 -40.12 14.76
C LYS A 273 9.29 -41.07 15.87
N ASP A 274 8.77 -40.92 17.08
CA ASP A 274 9.06 -41.83 18.19
C ASP A 274 7.78 -42.48 18.67
N ALA A 275 7.65 -43.78 18.42
CA ALA A 275 6.49 -44.56 18.83
C ALA A 275 6.42 -44.79 20.36
N SER A 276 7.52 -44.57 21.09
CA SER A 276 7.54 -44.68 22.56
C SER A 276 6.76 -43.55 23.23
N ILE A 277 6.59 -42.40 22.55
CA ILE A 277 5.96 -41.21 23.12
C ILE A 277 4.49 -41.16 22.72
N SER A 278 3.61 -41.11 23.72
CA SER A 278 2.18 -41.00 23.46
C SER A 278 1.49 -40.03 24.43
N ILE A 279 0.78 -39.05 23.86
CA ILE A 279 -0.14 -38.20 24.63
C ILE A 279 -1.51 -38.87 24.63
N LYS A 280 -1.86 -39.55 25.72
CA LYS A 280 -3.15 -40.28 25.86
C LYS A 280 -4.23 -39.36 26.41
N ASN A 281 -5.45 -39.52 25.90
CA ASN A 281 -6.65 -38.92 26.49
C ASN A 281 -7.22 -39.91 27.51
N ILE A 282 -7.42 -39.46 28.75
CA ILE A 282 -8.10 -40.22 29.79
C ILE A 282 -9.49 -39.62 29.96
N HIS A 283 -10.50 -40.36 29.51
CA HIS A 283 -11.88 -39.91 29.47
C HIS A 283 -12.35 -39.42 30.85
N GLY A 284 -12.96 -38.23 30.88
CA GLY A 284 -13.46 -37.60 32.11
C GLY A 284 -12.39 -37.06 33.07
N LYS A 285 -11.09 -37.21 32.78
CA LYS A 285 -10.00 -36.74 33.66
C LYS A 285 -9.06 -35.74 32.97
N GLY A 286 -8.58 -36.03 31.76
CA GLY A 286 -7.68 -35.11 31.05
C GLY A 286 -6.67 -35.82 30.15
N TYR A 287 -5.41 -35.39 30.19
CA TYR A 287 -4.35 -35.88 29.31
C TYR A 287 -3.13 -36.36 30.10
N SER A 288 -2.42 -37.35 29.56
CA SER A 288 -1.11 -37.78 30.07
C SER A 288 -0.11 -37.89 28.93
N LEU A 289 1.09 -37.33 29.11
CA LEU A 289 2.25 -37.62 28.27
C LEU A 289 2.96 -38.84 28.85
N ASN A 290 2.93 -39.96 28.12
CA ASN A 290 3.60 -41.19 28.53
C ASN A 290 4.77 -41.53 27.61
N ILE A 291 5.81 -42.10 28.19
CA ILE A 291 6.94 -42.72 27.48
C ILE A 291 6.89 -44.21 27.80
N SER A 292 6.98 -45.09 26.79
CA SER A 292 6.88 -46.55 26.91
C SER A 292 8.15 -47.26 26.44
#